data_AF-A0A1E5WCZ0-F1
#
_entry.id   AF-A0A1E5WCZ0-F1
#
_cell.length_a   1.000
_cell.length_b   1.000
_cell.length_c   1.000
_cell.angle_alpha   90.00
_cell.angle_beta   90.00
_cell.angle_gamma   90.00
#
_symmetry.space_group_name_H-M   'P 1'
#
loop_
_entity.id
_entity.type
_entity.pdbx_description
1 polymer ?
#
loop_
_entity_poly.entity_id
_entity_poly.type
_entity_poly.pdbx_seq_one_letter_code
_entity_poly.pdbx_strand_id
1 'polypeptide(L)'
;MSLAVATAVPPPRAARPRCGGLPARAASGSAASAWTSSAAAPVYAPTTQDRPLRTPHSGYHFDGTARPFFEGWYFKVAIPECRQSFCFMYSVENPLFRDGMSDLDKLVYGPRFTGLGAQILGADDKYICQFSEKSNNFWGRWIEWDGERFEFENAPSYSEKNWGGGFPRKWYWIQCNVFSGASGEVALTAAGGLRKIGLGDTYESPSLIGIHFEGNFFEFVPWTGKVSWDIALWGCWKMSGENKTHMVEIEATATEPGTALRAPTMEAGLVPACKDTCYGDLRLQLWEKKYDGGKGKMILDATSNMAALEVGGGPWFNGWKGTTVVNEVVNNIVGTPIDVESLLPIPFLKPPGL
;
A
#
# COMPACT_ATOMS: atom_id res chain seq x y z
N MET A 1 26.81 -3.37 41.91
CA MET A 1 25.45 -2.87 41.58
C MET A 1 25.23 -3.09 40.10
N SER A 2 24.52 -4.16 39.74
CA SER A 2 24.15 -4.48 38.36
C SER A 2 22.64 -4.24 38.24
N LEU A 3 22.23 -3.26 37.44
CA LEU A 3 20.83 -2.96 37.19
C LEU A 3 20.33 -3.82 36.04
N ALA A 4 19.49 -4.80 36.37
CA ALA A 4 18.72 -5.58 35.41
C ALA A 4 17.61 -4.72 34.80
N VAL A 5 17.60 -4.60 33.47
CA VAL A 5 16.49 -4.00 32.72
C VAL A 5 15.40 -5.06 32.60
N ALA A 6 14.30 -4.87 33.30
CA ALA A 6 13.12 -5.72 33.18
C ALA A 6 12.41 -5.41 31.85
N THR A 7 12.43 -6.36 30.91
CA THR A 7 11.57 -6.35 29.73
C THR A 7 10.15 -6.74 30.14
N ALA A 8 9.27 -5.76 30.26
CA ALA A 8 7.85 -6.00 30.51
C ALA A 8 7.20 -6.58 29.24
N VAL A 9 6.68 -7.81 29.35
CA VAL A 9 5.81 -8.43 28.34
C VAL A 9 4.44 -7.74 28.44
N PRO A 10 3.85 -7.22 27.34
CA PRO A 10 2.54 -6.61 27.39
C PRO A 10 1.47 -7.67 27.73
N PRO A 11 0.39 -7.29 28.45
CA PRO A 11 -0.65 -8.23 28.86
C PRO A 11 -1.39 -8.80 27.64
N PRO A 12 -1.92 -10.04 27.74
CA PRO A 12 -2.72 -10.63 26.67
C PRO A 12 -3.99 -9.80 26.43
N ARG A 13 -4.33 -9.61 25.15
CA ARG A 13 -5.52 -8.89 24.70
C ARG A 13 -6.79 -9.54 25.24
N ALA A 14 -7.77 -8.72 25.64
CA ALA A 14 -9.09 -9.21 26.00
C ALA A 14 -9.75 -9.92 24.81
N ALA A 15 -10.29 -11.13 25.03
CA ALA A 15 -10.97 -11.89 24.00
C ALA A 15 -12.21 -11.12 23.51
N ARG A 16 -12.24 -10.81 22.21
CA ARG A 16 -13.40 -10.21 21.53
C ARG A 16 -14.37 -11.31 21.08
N PRO A 17 -15.67 -11.02 20.89
CA PRO A 17 -16.67 -12.03 20.55
C PRO A 17 -16.28 -12.72 19.24
N ARG A 18 -16.17 -14.05 19.26
CA ARG A 18 -15.97 -14.85 18.04
C ARG A 18 -17.19 -14.71 17.14
N CYS A 19 -16.96 -14.56 15.85
CA CYS A 19 -18.01 -14.72 14.85
C CYS A 19 -18.54 -16.16 14.97
N GLY A 20 -19.82 -16.32 15.30
CA GLY A 20 -20.41 -17.64 15.53
C GLY A 20 -20.36 -18.49 14.26
N GLY A 21 -19.57 -19.57 14.27
CA GLY A 21 -19.53 -20.53 13.18
C GLY A 21 -20.85 -21.33 13.11
N LEU A 22 -21.36 -21.53 11.90
CA LEU A 22 -22.38 -22.54 11.61
C LEU A 22 -21.82 -23.94 11.96
N PRO A 23 -22.65 -24.88 12.44
CA PRO A 23 -22.17 -26.17 12.91
C PRO A 23 -21.57 -26.98 11.75
N ALA A 24 -20.34 -27.45 11.96
CA ALA A 24 -19.65 -28.35 11.04
C ALA A 24 -20.47 -29.63 10.83
N ARG A 25 -20.82 -29.92 9.58
CA ARG A 25 -21.39 -31.21 9.18
C ARG A 25 -20.30 -32.29 9.31
N ALA A 26 -20.58 -33.31 10.10
CA ALA A 26 -19.70 -34.46 10.30
C ALA A 26 -19.39 -35.15 8.96
N ALA A 27 -18.13 -35.20 8.57
CA ALA A 27 -17.64 -35.99 7.44
C ALA A 27 -17.44 -37.44 7.91
N SER A 28 -18.23 -38.36 7.35
CA SER A 28 -18.02 -39.81 7.50
C SER A 28 -16.72 -40.22 6.81
N GLY A 29 -15.94 -41.05 7.51
CA GLY A 29 -14.64 -41.53 7.05
C GLY A 29 -14.73 -42.36 5.76
N SER A 30 -13.90 -42.01 4.79
CA SER A 30 -13.56 -42.85 3.65
C SER A 30 -12.04 -42.90 3.53
N ALA A 31 -11.52 -44.11 3.35
CA ALA A 31 -10.12 -44.50 3.41
C ALA A 31 -9.18 -43.63 2.56
N ALA A 32 -7.99 -43.38 3.11
CA ALA A 32 -6.91 -42.66 2.45
C ALA A 32 -6.42 -43.43 1.21
N SER A 33 -6.86 -43.02 0.02
CA SER A 33 -6.15 -43.31 -1.23
C SER A 33 -5.01 -42.30 -1.36
N ALA A 34 -3.76 -42.78 -1.34
CA ALA A 34 -2.59 -41.97 -1.62
C ALA A 34 -2.61 -41.53 -3.09
N TRP A 35 -3.11 -40.32 -3.35
CA TRP A 35 -2.96 -39.66 -4.64
C TRP A 35 -1.58 -39.02 -4.67
N THR A 36 -0.61 -39.68 -5.31
CA THR A 36 0.59 -39.02 -5.83
C THR A 36 0.18 -38.09 -6.97
N SER A 37 -0.33 -36.91 -6.62
CA SER A 37 -0.52 -35.82 -7.57
C SER A 37 0.83 -35.18 -7.84
N SER A 38 1.48 -35.61 -8.92
CA SER A 38 2.46 -34.75 -9.61
C SER A 38 1.66 -33.58 -10.18
N ALA A 39 1.41 -32.56 -9.37
CA ALA A 39 0.82 -31.33 -9.85
C ALA A 39 1.82 -30.72 -10.84
N ALA A 40 1.48 -30.73 -12.13
CA ALA A 40 2.26 -30.07 -13.16
C ALA A 40 2.52 -28.62 -12.72
N ALA A 41 3.77 -28.17 -12.88
CA ALA A 41 4.14 -26.80 -12.56
C ALA A 41 3.17 -25.85 -13.29
N PRO A 42 2.53 -24.90 -12.59
CA PRO A 42 1.60 -23.99 -13.23
C PRO A 42 2.31 -23.24 -14.36
N VAL A 43 1.81 -23.39 -15.57
CA VAL A 43 2.32 -22.66 -16.74
C VAL A 43 1.68 -21.28 -16.71
N TYR A 44 2.44 -20.26 -16.30
CA TYR A 44 2.00 -18.87 -16.40
C TYR A 44 1.91 -18.48 -17.88
N ALA A 45 0.69 -18.28 -18.37
CA ALA A 45 0.46 -17.64 -19.66
C ALA A 45 0.42 -16.12 -19.45
N PRO A 46 1.31 -15.34 -20.10
CA PRO A 46 1.27 -13.88 -20.01
C PRO A 46 -0.09 -13.35 -20.48
N THR A 47 -0.67 -12.42 -19.73
CA THR A 47 -1.89 -11.71 -20.15
C THR A 47 -1.66 -11.00 -21.49
N THR A 48 -2.56 -11.19 -22.45
CA THR A 48 -2.47 -10.55 -23.78
C THR A 48 -2.49 -9.03 -23.66
N GLN A 49 -1.72 -8.36 -24.52
CA GLN A 49 -1.58 -6.90 -24.48
C GLN A 49 -2.88 -6.16 -24.87
N ASP A 50 -3.67 -6.73 -25.78
CA ASP A 50 -4.99 -6.22 -26.18
C ASP A 50 -6.09 -6.83 -25.30
N ARG A 51 -6.60 -6.06 -24.34
CA ARG A 51 -7.85 -6.37 -23.64
C ARG A 51 -8.65 -5.08 -23.36
N PRO A 52 -9.99 -5.14 -23.34
CA PRO A 52 -10.85 -3.95 -23.18
C PRO A 52 -10.63 -3.20 -21.86
N LEU A 53 -10.22 -3.92 -20.79
CA LEU A 53 -9.94 -3.36 -19.47
C LEU A 53 -8.56 -3.84 -19.03
N ARG A 54 -7.56 -2.97 -19.11
CA ARG A 54 -6.25 -3.21 -18.50
C ARG A 54 -6.20 -2.41 -17.21
N THR A 55 -6.12 -3.10 -16.07
CA THR A 55 -5.67 -2.46 -14.83
C THR A 55 -4.31 -1.81 -15.14
N PRO A 56 -4.17 -0.49 -15.00
CA PRO A 56 -2.88 0.15 -15.17
C PRO A 56 -1.82 -0.56 -14.33
N HIS A 57 -0.59 -0.67 -14.85
CA HIS A 57 0.51 -1.33 -14.14
C HIS A 57 0.31 -2.83 -13.80
N SER A 58 -0.60 -3.54 -14.49
CA SER A 58 -0.84 -4.97 -14.28
C SER A 58 0.29 -5.92 -14.71
N GLY A 59 1.33 -5.42 -15.39
CA GLY A 59 2.47 -6.23 -15.87
C GLY A 59 3.61 -6.28 -14.87
N TYR A 60 4.54 -7.22 -15.03
CA TYR A 60 5.76 -7.27 -14.22
C TYR A 60 6.72 -6.16 -14.66
N HIS A 61 7.23 -5.35 -13.72
CA HIS A 61 8.01 -4.13 -14.04
C HIS A 61 9.53 -4.35 -14.01
N PHE A 62 9.97 -5.55 -13.64
CA PHE A 62 11.38 -5.88 -13.69
C PHE A 62 11.89 -5.84 -15.14
N ASP A 63 12.94 -5.06 -15.38
CA ASP A 63 13.47 -4.80 -16.72
C ASP A 63 14.63 -5.73 -17.11
N GLY A 64 14.90 -6.76 -16.30
CA GLY A 64 15.98 -7.71 -16.56
C GLY A 64 17.38 -7.23 -16.15
N THR A 65 17.50 -6.04 -15.55
CA THR A 65 18.81 -5.46 -15.21
C THR A 65 19.24 -5.76 -13.77
N ALA A 66 20.51 -5.48 -13.45
CA ALA A 66 21.08 -5.62 -12.11
C ALA A 66 20.86 -4.36 -11.21
N ARG A 67 20.04 -3.41 -11.66
CA ARG A 67 19.75 -2.21 -10.86
C ARG A 67 18.99 -2.61 -9.59
N PRO A 68 19.15 -1.87 -8.47
CA PRO A 68 18.28 -2.04 -7.31
C PRO A 68 16.82 -2.04 -7.74
N PHE A 69 16.11 -3.10 -7.40
CA PHE A 69 14.74 -3.31 -7.81
C PHE A 69 13.94 -4.00 -6.71
N PHE A 70 12.72 -3.51 -6.55
CA PHE A 70 11.66 -4.06 -5.74
C PHE A 70 10.35 -3.94 -6.52
N GLU A 71 9.47 -4.91 -6.37
CA GLU A 71 8.07 -4.83 -6.77
C GLU A 71 7.20 -5.55 -5.73
N GLY A 72 6.08 -4.95 -5.36
CA GLY A 72 5.15 -5.56 -4.43
C GLY A 72 3.69 -5.30 -4.76
N TRP A 73 2.86 -6.26 -4.38
CA TRP A 73 1.44 -6.32 -4.60
C TRP A 73 0.75 -6.41 -3.25
N TYR A 74 -0.12 -5.44 -2.96
CA TYR A 74 -0.80 -5.35 -1.69
C TYR A 74 -2.29 -5.40 -1.95
N PHE A 75 -2.98 -6.29 -1.25
CA PHE A 75 -4.41 -6.49 -1.35
C PHE A 75 -5.00 -6.32 0.05
N LYS A 76 -5.91 -5.38 0.22
CA LYS A 76 -6.65 -5.22 1.48
C LYS A 76 -8.09 -5.64 1.27
N VAL A 77 -8.62 -6.46 2.16
CA VAL A 77 -10.02 -6.91 2.16
C VAL A 77 -10.62 -6.59 3.51
N ALA A 78 -11.78 -5.94 3.52
CA ALA A 78 -12.51 -5.61 4.74
C ALA A 78 -13.76 -6.50 4.88
N ILE A 79 -14.08 -6.86 6.12
CA ILE A 79 -15.29 -7.59 6.52
C ILE A 79 -16.03 -6.71 7.55
N PRO A 80 -16.90 -5.80 7.08
CA PRO A 80 -17.57 -4.81 7.94
C PRO A 80 -18.38 -5.44 9.08
N GLU A 81 -19.01 -6.58 8.83
CA GLU A 81 -19.96 -7.22 9.74
C GLU A 81 -19.33 -7.63 11.07
N CYS A 82 -18.03 -7.96 11.03
CA CYS A 82 -17.26 -8.35 12.21
C CYS A 82 -16.11 -7.37 12.51
N ARG A 83 -16.05 -6.24 11.79
CA ARG A 83 -14.99 -5.23 11.90
C ARG A 83 -13.59 -5.85 11.81
N GLN A 84 -13.37 -6.68 10.79
CA GLN A 84 -12.08 -7.32 10.52
C GLN A 84 -11.55 -6.90 9.15
N SER A 85 -10.23 -6.87 9.01
CA SER A 85 -9.56 -6.60 7.74
C SER A 85 -8.35 -7.51 7.58
N PHE A 86 -8.01 -7.79 6.33
CA PHE A 86 -6.85 -8.59 5.94
C PHE A 86 -6.04 -7.83 4.90
N CYS A 87 -4.73 -7.71 5.10
CA CYS A 87 -3.79 -7.23 4.10
C CYS A 87 -2.87 -8.37 3.66
N PHE A 88 -2.94 -8.73 2.39
CA PHE A 88 -2.03 -9.70 1.75
C PHE A 88 -0.99 -8.92 0.97
N MET A 89 0.28 -9.15 1.27
CA MET A 89 1.36 -8.33 0.75
C MET A 89 2.44 -9.26 0.23
N TYR A 90 2.63 -9.23 -1.08
CA TYR A 90 3.65 -10.00 -1.78
C TYR A 90 4.73 -9.06 -2.27
N SER A 91 5.99 -9.44 -2.12
CA SER A 91 7.14 -8.64 -2.52
C SER A 91 8.19 -9.48 -3.23
N VAL A 92 8.87 -8.86 -4.19
CA VAL A 92 10.10 -9.38 -4.81
C VAL A 92 11.19 -8.32 -4.81
N GLU A 93 12.40 -8.70 -4.44
CA GLU A 93 13.60 -7.86 -4.44
C GLU A 93 14.68 -8.48 -5.33
N ASN A 94 15.23 -7.67 -6.24
CA ASN A 94 16.33 -8.00 -7.16
C ASN A 94 16.27 -9.43 -7.77
N PRO A 95 15.22 -9.74 -8.54
CA PRO A 95 14.91 -11.08 -9.06
C PRO A 95 15.95 -11.64 -10.03
N LEU A 96 16.91 -10.82 -10.49
CA LEU A 96 18.06 -11.28 -11.29
C LEU A 96 18.89 -12.33 -10.56
N PHE A 97 19.08 -12.13 -9.25
CA PHE A 97 19.93 -12.96 -8.40
C PHE A 97 19.09 -14.02 -7.69
N ARG A 98 18.62 -15.01 -8.46
CA ARG A 98 17.58 -15.96 -8.02
C ARG A 98 17.93 -16.79 -6.79
N ASP A 99 19.20 -17.11 -6.61
CA ASP A 99 19.71 -17.89 -5.48
C ASP A 99 20.46 -17.03 -4.45
N GLY A 100 20.23 -15.71 -4.48
CA GLY A 100 21.03 -14.73 -3.76
C GLY A 100 22.24 -14.27 -4.58
N MET A 101 23.01 -13.34 -4.01
CA MET A 101 24.22 -12.82 -4.64
C MET A 101 25.46 -13.62 -4.23
N SER A 102 26.20 -14.14 -5.22
CA SER A 102 27.55 -14.67 -5.00
C SER A 102 28.54 -13.55 -4.69
N ASP A 103 29.75 -13.91 -4.24
CA ASP A 103 30.80 -12.91 -4.00
C ASP A 103 31.27 -12.23 -5.29
N LEU A 104 31.20 -12.93 -6.43
CA LEU A 104 31.45 -12.34 -7.74
C LEU A 104 30.34 -11.33 -8.10
N ASP A 105 29.08 -11.66 -7.86
CA ASP A 105 27.96 -10.74 -8.11
C ASP A 105 28.11 -9.46 -7.29
N LYS A 106 28.49 -9.58 -6.01
CA LYS A 106 28.73 -8.43 -5.13
C LYS A 106 29.90 -7.58 -5.61
N LEU A 107 30.94 -8.19 -6.17
CA LEU A 107 32.09 -7.46 -6.72
C LEU A 107 31.70 -6.68 -7.98
N VAL A 108 30.90 -7.27 -8.87
CA VAL A 108 30.53 -6.68 -10.16
C VAL A 108 29.42 -5.63 -10.01
N TYR A 109 28.40 -5.92 -9.20
CA TYR A 109 27.18 -5.10 -9.11
C TYR A 109 27.05 -4.33 -7.80
N GLY A 110 27.94 -4.58 -6.83
CA GLY A 110 27.76 -4.14 -5.44
C GLY A 110 26.73 -4.99 -4.70
N PRO A 111 26.63 -4.86 -3.36
CA PRO A 111 25.66 -5.61 -2.57
C PRO A 111 24.22 -5.21 -2.91
N ARG A 112 23.31 -6.19 -2.91
CA ARG A 112 21.86 -6.02 -3.07
C ARG A 112 21.13 -6.97 -2.13
N PHE A 113 19.93 -6.57 -1.72
CA PHE A 113 18.98 -7.45 -1.06
C PHE A 113 18.21 -8.24 -2.11
N THR A 114 18.08 -9.54 -1.93
CA THR A 114 17.36 -10.40 -2.85
C THR A 114 16.29 -11.14 -2.08
N GLY A 115 15.19 -11.47 -2.74
CA GLY A 115 14.25 -12.40 -2.14
C GLY A 115 12.81 -12.16 -2.50
N LEU A 116 11.97 -12.94 -1.83
CA LEU A 116 10.53 -12.92 -1.92
C LEU A 116 9.94 -12.85 -0.51
N GLY A 117 8.99 -11.95 -0.32
CA GLY A 117 8.21 -11.83 0.90
C GLY A 117 6.74 -12.15 0.65
N ALA A 118 6.14 -12.88 1.58
CA ALA A 118 4.69 -13.01 1.71
C ALA A 118 4.32 -12.64 3.14
N GLN A 119 3.61 -11.53 3.28
CA GLN A 119 3.19 -10.94 4.53
C GLN A 119 1.66 -10.92 4.58
N ILE A 120 1.09 -11.26 5.73
CA ILE A 120 -0.34 -11.18 6.00
C ILE A 120 -0.54 -10.42 7.30
N LEU A 121 -1.17 -9.25 7.22
CA LEU A 121 -1.79 -8.59 8.37
C LEU A 121 -3.23 -9.10 8.43
N GLY A 122 -3.50 -10.06 9.30
CA GLY A 122 -4.78 -10.76 9.39
C GLY A 122 -5.67 -10.21 10.50
N ALA A 123 -6.66 -11.04 10.87
CA ALA A 123 -7.63 -10.70 11.90
C ALA A 123 -6.98 -10.23 13.20
N ASP A 124 -7.60 -9.24 13.84
CA ASP A 124 -7.09 -8.56 15.04
C ASP A 124 -5.67 -7.99 14.86
N ASP A 125 -5.29 -7.51 13.66
CA ASP A 125 -3.95 -6.96 13.39
C ASP A 125 -2.81 -7.97 13.69
N LYS A 126 -3.11 -9.27 13.72
CA LYS A 126 -2.10 -10.32 13.86
C LYS A 126 -1.29 -10.43 12.58
N TYR A 127 -0.01 -10.75 12.69
CA TYR A 127 0.92 -10.67 11.57
C TYR A 127 1.65 -11.97 11.31
N ILE A 128 1.65 -12.40 10.05
CA ILE A 128 2.45 -13.51 9.54
C ILE A 128 3.39 -12.95 8.49
N CYS A 129 4.66 -13.35 8.57
CA CYS A 129 5.68 -13.02 7.58
C CYS A 129 6.44 -14.27 7.21
N GLN A 130 6.45 -14.57 5.92
CA GLN A 130 7.39 -15.51 5.32
C GLN A 130 8.29 -14.74 4.37
N PHE A 131 9.59 -14.99 4.47
CA PHE A 131 10.58 -14.38 3.60
C PHE A 131 11.63 -15.41 3.23
N SER A 132 12.08 -15.37 1.97
CA SER A 132 13.19 -16.16 1.47
C SER A 132 14.12 -15.28 0.65
N GLU A 133 15.42 -15.41 0.86
CA GLU A 133 16.42 -14.71 0.04
C GLU A 133 16.49 -15.24 -1.41
N LYS A 134 15.96 -16.44 -1.63
CA LYS A 134 15.87 -17.08 -2.95
C LYS A 134 14.52 -16.79 -3.60
N SER A 135 14.54 -16.36 -4.86
CA SER A 135 13.34 -15.95 -5.59
C SER A 135 12.77 -17.03 -6.52
N ASN A 136 13.30 -18.25 -6.48
CA ASN A 136 12.86 -19.37 -7.33
C ASN A 136 11.66 -20.18 -6.78
N ASN A 137 11.23 -19.96 -5.53
CA ASN A 137 10.35 -20.89 -4.80
C ASN A 137 9.00 -20.30 -4.34
N PHE A 138 8.27 -19.57 -5.19
CA PHE A 138 6.99 -18.99 -4.75
C PHE A 138 5.78 -19.43 -5.57
N TRP A 139 4.83 -20.05 -4.87
CA TRP A 139 3.49 -20.39 -5.33
C TRP A 139 2.50 -20.13 -4.18
N GLY A 140 1.63 -19.12 -4.31
CA GLY A 140 0.48 -18.98 -3.42
C GLY A 140 -0.70 -19.78 -3.98
N ARG A 141 -1.33 -20.66 -3.18
CA ARG A 141 -2.52 -21.43 -3.62
C ARG A 141 -3.75 -21.22 -2.73
N TRP A 142 -3.61 -21.10 -1.42
CA TRP A 142 -4.69 -20.73 -0.48
C TRP A 142 -4.10 -20.20 0.85
N ILE A 143 -4.95 -19.59 1.67
CA ILE A 143 -4.59 -19.06 3.00
C ILE A 143 -5.52 -19.71 4.03
N GLU A 144 -4.95 -20.25 5.10
CA GLU A 144 -5.65 -20.81 6.26
C GLU A 144 -5.11 -20.09 7.51
N TRP A 145 -5.99 -19.62 8.39
CA TRP A 145 -5.64 -18.76 9.51
C TRP A 145 -6.17 -19.34 10.83
N ASP A 146 -5.28 -19.61 11.80
CA ASP A 146 -5.62 -20.23 13.09
C ASP A 146 -6.45 -21.55 12.96
N GLY A 147 -6.28 -22.30 11.86
CA GLY A 147 -7.03 -23.53 11.57
C GLY A 147 -8.42 -23.31 10.96
N GLU A 148 -8.77 -22.06 10.65
CA GLU A 148 -10.01 -21.68 9.99
C GLU A 148 -9.74 -21.19 8.55
N ARG A 149 -10.59 -21.62 7.62
CA ARG A 149 -10.57 -21.17 6.23
C ARG A 149 -11.51 -19.99 6.07
N PHE A 150 -10.99 -18.88 5.56
CA PHE A 150 -11.75 -17.69 5.24
C PHE A 150 -12.04 -17.66 3.73
N GLU A 151 -13.32 -17.58 3.36
CA GLU A 151 -13.76 -17.37 1.98
C GLU A 151 -14.32 -15.96 1.84
N PHE A 152 -13.94 -15.27 0.77
CA PHE A 152 -14.36 -13.90 0.50
C PHE A 152 -15.29 -13.90 -0.72
N GLU A 153 -16.52 -13.46 -0.53
CA GLU A 153 -17.50 -13.27 -1.60
C GLU A 153 -18.07 -11.85 -1.49
N ASN A 154 -17.96 -11.05 -2.56
CA ASN A 154 -18.43 -9.66 -2.61
C ASN A 154 -17.88 -8.74 -1.48
N ALA A 155 -16.66 -9.00 -1.00
CA ALA A 155 -16.03 -8.20 0.05
C ALA A 155 -15.40 -6.91 -0.53
N PRO A 156 -15.54 -5.75 0.15
CA PRO A 156 -14.82 -4.55 -0.22
C PRO A 156 -13.32 -4.81 -0.26
N SER A 157 -12.70 -4.51 -1.40
CA SER A 157 -11.28 -4.79 -1.64
C SER A 157 -10.54 -3.60 -2.21
N TYR A 158 -9.26 -3.55 -1.89
CA TYR A 158 -8.31 -2.58 -2.37
C TYR A 158 -7.10 -3.32 -2.90
N SER A 159 -6.54 -2.84 -4.01
CA SER A 159 -5.31 -3.36 -4.56
C SER A 159 -4.40 -2.21 -4.92
N GLU A 160 -3.15 -2.31 -4.49
CA GLU A 160 -2.10 -1.41 -4.91
C GLU A 160 -0.85 -2.17 -5.31
N LYS A 161 0.01 -1.42 -5.99
CA LYS A 161 1.24 -1.95 -6.52
C LYS A 161 2.33 -0.91 -6.49
N ASN A 162 3.45 -1.27 -5.87
CA ASN A 162 4.61 -0.40 -5.70
C ASN A 162 5.82 -1.05 -6.37
N TRP A 163 6.60 -0.29 -7.14
CA TRP A 163 7.85 -0.77 -7.73
C TRP A 163 8.90 0.35 -7.80
N GLY A 164 10.18 -0.02 -7.79
CA GLY A 164 11.29 0.94 -7.82
C GLY A 164 12.55 0.37 -7.19
N GLY A 165 13.51 1.22 -6.79
CA GLY A 165 14.71 0.77 -6.07
C GLY A 165 14.47 0.43 -4.59
N GLY A 166 13.31 0.81 -4.06
CA GLY A 166 12.89 0.66 -2.66
C GLY A 166 11.73 1.61 -2.35
N PHE A 167 11.19 1.56 -1.12
CA PHE A 167 10.19 2.52 -0.66
C PHE A 167 10.78 3.93 -0.49
N PRO A 168 9.93 4.98 -0.44
CA PRO A 168 10.34 6.32 -0.03
C PRO A 168 11.07 6.31 1.33
N ARG A 169 11.91 7.31 1.61
CA ARG A 169 12.57 7.42 2.92
C ARG A 169 11.60 7.60 4.08
N LYS A 170 10.44 8.16 3.78
CA LYS A 170 9.36 8.47 4.72
C LYS A 170 8.06 8.41 3.94
N TRP A 171 7.02 7.77 4.47
CA TRP A 171 5.71 7.77 3.83
C TRP A 171 4.59 7.64 4.84
N TYR A 172 3.39 8.00 4.41
CA TYR A 172 2.14 7.75 5.10
C TYR A 172 1.10 7.25 4.12
N TRP A 173 0.15 6.47 4.63
CA TRP A 173 -0.98 5.93 3.87
C TRP A 173 -2.27 6.02 4.67
N ILE A 174 -3.36 6.32 3.98
CA ILE A 174 -4.73 6.26 4.47
C ILE A 174 -5.54 5.56 3.38
N GLN A 175 -6.16 4.43 3.71
CA GLN A 175 -7.06 3.73 2.80
C GLN A 175 -8.32 3.30 3.54
N CYS A 176 -9.48 3.45 2.90
CA CYS A 176 -10.74 3.01 3.48
C CYS A 176 -11.78 2.77 2.39
N ASN A 177 -12.52 1.66 2.48
CA ASN A 177 -13.64 1.34 1.59
C ASN A 177 -14.95 1.09 2.37
N VAL A 178 -14.92 1.22 3.70
CA VAL A 178 -16.05 0.91 4.57
C VAL A 178 -16.43 2.21 5.27
N PHE A 179 -17.55 2.79 4.88
CA PHE A 179 -18.01 4.07 5.43
C PHE A 179 -19.46 4.00 5.91
N SER A 180 -19.74 4.70 7.00
CA SER A 180 -21.08 5.09 7.43
C SER A 180 -21.33 6.55 7.08
N GLY A 181 -22.59 6.91 6.80
CA GLY A 181 -23.01 8.29 6.49
C GLY A 181 -23.04 8.63 5.00
N ALA A 182 -22.70 7.69 4.11
CA ALA A 182 -22.84 7.83 2.67
C ALA A 182 -24.02 7.00 2.14
N SER A 183 -24.74 7.52 1.14
CA SER A 183 -25.83 6.81 0.43
C SER A 183 -25.35 5.75 -0.56
N GLY A 184 -24.06 5.77 -0.92
CA GLY A 184 -23.46 4.90 -1.91
C GLY A 184 -22.07 4.41 -1.52
N GLU A 185 -21.46 3.63 -2.40
CA GLU A 185 -20.10 3.11 -2.20
C GLU A 185 -19.08 4.23 -2.22
N VAL A 186 -18.21 4.23 -1.21
CA VAL A 186 -17.11 5.19 -1.07
C VAL A 186 -15.81 4.40 -0.99
N ALA A 187 -14.84 4.75 -1.82
CA ALA A 187 -13.46 4.29 -1.68
C ALA A 187 -12.53 5.49 -1.57
N LEU A 188 -11.65 5.46 -0.58
CA LEU A 188 -10.64 6.48 -0.30
C LEU A 188 -9.25 5.87 -0.40
N THR A 189 -8.36 6.54 -1.11
CA THR A 189 -6.91 6.34 -1.04
C THR A 189 -6.23 7.69 -0.90
N ALA A 190 -5.42 7.87 0.14
CA ALA A 190 -4.59 9.05 0.30
C ALA A 190 -3.21 8.64 0.77
N ALA A 191 -2.17 9.17 0.13
CA ALA A 191 -0.80 8.76 0.38
C ALA A 191 0.17 9.88 0.06
N GLY A 192 1.32 9.85 0.71
CA GLY A 192 2.43 10.73 0.38
C GLY A 192 3.75 10.17 0.87
N GLY A 193 4.84 10.62 0.25
CA GLY A 193 6.16 10.08 0.57
C GLY A 193 7.31 10.99 0.17
N LEU A 194 8.38 10.97 0.96
CA LEU A 194 9.65 11.61 0.64
C LEU A 194 10.45 10.68 -0.26
N ARG A 195 10.26 10.83 -1.58
CA ARG A 195 10.93 9.98 -2.58
C ARG A 195 12.11 10.71 -3.22
N LYS A 196 13.09 9.92 -3.63
CA LYS A 196 14.26 10.40 -4.37
C LYS A 196 13.91 10.54 -5.85
N ILE A 197 14.34 11.63 -6.48
CA ILE A 197 14.14 11.88 -7.91
C ILE A 197 15.46 12.18 -8.61
N GLY A 198 15.62 11.64 -9.82
CA GLY A 198 16.79 11.88 -10.67
C GLY A 198 18.10 11.31 -10.13
N LEU A 199 19.21 11.81 -10.68
CA LEU A 199 20.57 11.51 -10.26
C LEU A 199 21.02 12.52 -9.19
N GLY A 200 21.71 12.08 -8.14
CA GLY A 200 22.14 12.93 -7.01
C GLY A 200 21.22 12.78 -5.80
N ASP A 201 21.21 13.73 -4.86
CA ASP A 201 20.40 13.68 -3.62
C ASP A 201 19.22 14.65 -3.64
N THR A 202 18.46 14.63 -4.72
CA THR A 202 17.22 15.41 -4.85
C THR A 202 16.02 14.59 -4.37
N TYR A 203 15.20 15.20 -3.52
CA TYR A 203 13.99 14.58 -2.96
C TYR A 203 12.79 15.47 -3.20
N GLU A 204 11.64 14.84 -3.34
CA GLU A 204 10.35 15.52 -3.37
C GLU A 204 9.35 14.81 -2.44
N SER A 205 8.28 15.52 -2.10
CA SER A 205 7.21 15.04 -1.25
C SER A 205 5.86 15.09 -1.99
N PRO A 206 5.65 14.22 -3.00
CA PRO A 206 4.33 14.06 -3.59
C PRO A 206 3.33 13.62 -2.54
N SER A 207 2.10 14.07 -2.71
CA SER A 207 0.94 13.65 -1.93
C SER A 207 -0.29 13.66 -2.83
N LEU A 208 -1.18 12.71 -2.63
CA LEU A 208 -2.42 12.57 -3.38
C LEU A 208 -3.58 12.17 -2.48
N ILE A 209 -4.78 12.51 -2.93
CA ILE A 209 -6.06 12.00 -2.41
C ILE A 209 -6.91 11.61 -3.61
N GLY A 210 -7.38 10.37 -3.64
CA GLY A 210 -8.34 9.85 -4.60
C GLY A 210 -9.58 9.34 -3.89
N ILE A 211 -10.75 9.79 -4.33
CA ILE A 211 -12.04 9.35 -3.79
C ILE A 211 -12.92 8.86 -4.92
N HIS A 212 -13.43 7.64 -4.82
CA HIS A 212 -14.56 7.19 -5.61
C HIS A 212 -15.84 7.33 -4.80
N PHE A 213 -16.84 8.01 -5.35
CA PHE A 213 -18.16 8.16 -4.74
C PHE A 213 -19.23 8.35 -5.82
N GLU A 214 -20.30 7.55 -5.76
CA GLU A 214 -21.42 7.57 -6.72
C GLU A 214 -20.98 7.51 -8.19
N GLY A 215 -19.99 6.66 -8.50
CA GLY A 215 -19.45 6.49 -9.85
C GLY A 215 -18.53 7.62 -10.33
N ASN A 216 -18.29 8.65 -9.51
CA ASN A 216 -17.37 9.74 -9.81
C ASN A 216 -16.01 9.50 -9.15
N PHE A 217 -14.94 9.95 -9.80
CA PHE A 217 -13.60 9.98 -9.24
C PHE A 217 -13.18 11.42 -8.96
N PHE A 218 -12.93 11.72 -7.68
CA PHE A 218 -12.43 13.02 -7.23
C PHE A 218 -10.94 12.90 -6.96
N GLU A 219 -10.14 13.55 -7.82
CA GLU A 219 -8.69 13.54 -7.76
C GLU A 219 -8.15 14.85 -7.16
N PHE A 220 -7.23 14.72 -6.20
CA PHE A 220 -6.44 15.83 -5.65
C PHE A 220 -4.97 15.44 -5.70
N VAL A 221 -4.24 16.11 -6.61
CA VAL A 221 -2.85 15.81 -6.93
C VAL A 221 -2.09 17.12 -7.24
N PRO A 222 -0.75 17.14 -7.16
CA PRO A 222 0.03 18.38 -7.28
C PRO A 222 -0.13 19.13 -8.60
N TRP A 223 -0.54 18.45 -9.69
CA TRP A 223 -0.68 19.05 -11.02
C TRP A 223 -2.10 19.56 -11.32
N THR A 224 -3.12 19.16 -10.56
CA THR A 224 -4.50 19.66 -10.71
C THR A 224 -4.93 20.55 -9.55
N GLY A 225 -4.12 20.63 -8.50
CA GLY A 225 -4.49 21.30 -7.25
C GLY A 225 -3.38 21.28 -6.21
N LYS A 226 -3.81 21.29 -4.95
CA LYS A 226 -2.93 21.36 -3.78
C LYS A 226 -3.36 20.31 -2.78
N VAL A 227 -2.39 19.59 -2.21
CA VAL A 227 -2.61 18.64 -1.12
C VAL A 227 -1.73 19.05 0.05
N SER A 228 -2.30 19.12 1.24
CA SER A 228 -1.61 19.41 2.50
C SER A 228 -1.79 18.26 3.47
N TRP A 229 -0.80 18.01 4.30
CA TRP A 229 -0.80 16.95 5.30
C TRP A 229 -0.19 17.42 6.61
N ASP A 230 -0.63 16.81 7.70
CA ASP A 230 -0.10 16.94 9.05
C ASP A 230 -0.22 15.56 9.72
N ILE A 231 0.89 14.83 9.74
CA ILE A 231 0.94 13.42 10.15
C ILE A 231 1.78 13.30 11.41
N ALA A 232 1.22 12.76 12.49
CA ALA A 232 1.97 12.50 13.71
C ALA A 232 2.97 11.35 13.52
N LEU A 233 3.85 11.15 14.49
CA LEU A 233 4.71 9.95 14.55
C LEU A 233 3.87 8.66 14.52
N TRP A 234 2.70 8.70 15.14
CA TRP A 234 1.67 7.68 15.11
C TRP A 234 0.36 8.27 15.65
N GLY A 235 -0.77 7.70 15.23
CA GLY A 235 -2.07 7.90 15.88
C GLY A 235 -2.89 9.09 15.40
N CYS A 236 -2.35 9.95 14.54
CA CYS A 236 -3.08 11.06 13.95
C CYS A 236 -2.60 11.35 12.52
N TRP A 237 -3.54 11.38 11.58
CA TRP A 237 -3.33 11.75 10.18
C TRP A 237 -4.36 12.82 9.83
N LYS A 238 -3.88 13.98 9.38
CA LYS A 238 -4.72 15.02 8.80
C LYS A 238 -4.28 15.30 7.40
N MET A 239 -5.22 15.32 6.46
CA MET A 239 -4.96 15.72 5.09
C MET A 239 -6.06 16.64 4.59
N SER A 240 -5.69 17.59 3.74
CA SER A 240 -6.64 18.41 3.00
C SER A 240 -6.21 18.55 1.55
N GLY A 241 -7.17 18.67 0.67
CA GLY A 241 -6.94 18.82 -0.77
C GLY A 241 -7.87 19.83 -1.38
N GLU A 242 -7.42 20.52 -2.41
CA GLU A 242 -8.28 21.36 -3.24
C GLU A 242 -7.86 21.26 -4.70
N ASN A 243 -8.84 21.25 -5.59
CA ASN A 243 -8.62 21.42 -7.03
C ASN A 243 -9.47 22.62 -7.52
N LYS A 244 -9.71 22.73 -8.83
CA LYS A 244 -10.49 23.84 -9.40
C LYS A 244 -11.94 23.88 -8.91
N THR A 245 -12.53 22.73 -8.60
CA THR A 245 -13.98 22.57 -8.41
C THR A 245 -14.36 21.96 -7.06
N HIS A 246 -13.41 21.37 -6.32
CA HIS A 246 -13.69 20.62 -5.11
C HIS A 246 -12.66 20.89 -4.00
N MET A 247 -13.08 20.65 -2.77
CA MET A 247 -12.24 20.63 -1.57
C MET A 247 -12.50 19.37 -0.77
N VAL A 248 -11.46 18.81 -0.15
CA VAL A 248 -11.52 17.60 0.69
C VAL A 248 -10.78 17.81 2.01
N GLU A 249 -11.32 17.23 3.08
CA GLU A 249 -10.64 17.07 4.37
C GLU A 249 -10.75 15.63 4.87
N ILE A 250 -9.66 15.18 5.47
CA ILE A 250 -9.48 13.84 6.03
C ILE A 250 -8.90 14.03 7.43
N GLU A 251 -9.59 13.49 8.43
CA GLU A 251 -9.05 13.36 9.77
C GLU A 251 -9.14 11.90 10.18
N ALA A 252 -8.01 11.29 10.52
CA ALA A 252 -7.96 9.91 10.97
C ALA A 252 -7.11 9.75 12.23
N THR A 253 -7.50 8.82 13.10
CA THR A 253 -6.82 8.53 14.34
C THR A 253 -6.70 7.04 14.58
N ALA A 254 -5.67 6.64 15.32
CA ALA A 254 -5.48 5.28 15.81
C ALA A 254 -5.03 5.32 17.27
N THR A 255 -5.80 4.67 18.14
CA THR A 255 -5.45 4.50 19.56
C THR A 255 -4.59 3.26 19.78
N GLU A 256 -4.79 2.24 18.95
CA GLU A 256 -4.03 1.00 18.99
C GLU A 256 -2.56 1.26 18.64
N PRO A 257 -1.61 0.47 19.19
CA PRO A 257 -0.21 0.70 19.00
C PRO A 257 0.29 0.37 17.59
N GLY A 258 -0.55 -0.11 16.67
CA GLY A 258 -0.18 -0.54 15.32
C GLY A 258 0.68 -1.80 15.27
N THR A 259 0.73 -2.43 14.11
CA THR A 259 1.52 -3.62 13.85
C THR A 259 2.74 -3.28 13.00
N ALA A 260 3.91 -3.73 13.45
CA ALA A 260 5.16 -3.54 12.74
C ALA A 260 5.23 -4.50 11.54
N LEU A 261 5.23 -3.95 10.34
CA LEU A 261 5.35 -4.68 9.07
C LEU A 261 6.74 -4.48 8.47
N ARG A 262 7.16 -5.40 7.61
CA ARG A 262 8.42 -5.27 6.89
C ARG A 262 8.21 -4.56 5.56
N ALA A 263 9.05 -3.57 5.28
CA ALA A 263 9.06 -2.84 4.03
C ALA A 263 10.47 -2.86 3.40
N PRO A 264 10.58 -2.96 2.06
CA PRO A 264 11.86 -2.91 1.37
C PRO A 264 12.45 -1.50 1.41
N THR A 265 13.58 -1.36 2.08
CA THR A 265 14.35 -0.12 2.21
C THR A 265 15.59 -0.16 1.32
N MET A 266 16.05 1.00 0.88
CA MET A 266 17.28 1.08 0.07
C MET A 266 18.52 0.63 0.86
N GLU A 267 18.52 0.88 2.17
CA GLU A 267 19.68 0.70 3.04
C GLU A 267 19.74 -0.68 3.69
N ALA A 268 18.59 -1.33 3.93
CA ALA A 268 18.52 -2.56 4.73
C ALA A 268 17.63 -3.66 4.14
N GLY A 269 17.03 -3.46 2.96
CA GLY A 269 16.13 -4.44 2.34
C GLY A 269 14.82 -4.56 3.11
N LEU A 270 14.21 -5.75 3.09
CA LEU A 270 12.95 -6.04 3.78
C LEU A 270 13.09 -6.11 5.32
N VAL A 271 12.96 -4.95 5.97
CA VAL A 271 13.10 -4.81 7.44
C VAL A 271 11.84 -4.20 8.07
N PRO A 272 11.64 -4.37 9.40
CA PRO A 272 10.57 -3.68 10.12
C PRO A 272 10.74 -2.15 10.03
N ALA A 273 10.07 -1.54 9.05
CA ALA A 273 10.15 -0.13 8.72
C ALA A 273 8.78 0.47 8.42
N CYS A 274 7.71 -0.30 8.61
CA CYS A 274 6.34 0.12 8.42
C CYS A 274 5.53 -0.17 9.68
N LYS A 275 4.58 0.69 9.97
CA LYS A 275 3.62 0.55 11.04
C LYS A 275 2.23 0.76 10.46
N ASP A 276 1.38 -0.27 10.52
CA ASP A 276 0.03 -0.29 9.91
C ASP A 276 -1.01 -0.70 10.97
N THR A 277 -2.25 -0.26 10.79
CA THR A 277 -3.43 -0.78 11.48
C THR A 277 -4.65 -0.64 10.57
N CYS A 278 -5.56 -1.60 10.62
CA CYS A 278 -6.85 -1.53 9.92
C CYS A 278 -8.02 -1.08 10.82
N TYR A 279 -7.74 -0.60 12.02
CA TYR A 279 -8.75 -0.22 13.02
C TYR A 279 -8.85 1.30 13.22
N GLY A 280 -8.37 2.09 12.26
CA GLY A 280 -8.39 3.54 12.34
C GLY A 280 -9.81 4.10 12.32
N ASP A 281 -10.04 5.11 13.17
CA ASP A 281 -11.21 5.97 13.05
C ASP A 281 -10.90 7.06 12.02
N LEU A 282 -11.85 7.36 11.14
CA LEU A 282 -11.69 8.26 10.02
C LEU A 282 -12.96 9.09 9.82
N ARG A 283 -12.79 10.37 9.51
CA ARG A 283 -13.81 11.23 8.92
C ARG A 283 -13.30 11.75 7.58
N LEU A 284 -14.13 11.60 6.56
CA LEU A 284 -13.92 12.08 5.21
C LEU A 284 -15.01 13.10 4.87
N GLN A 285 -14.61 14.28 4.44
CA GLN A 285 -15.53 15.32 4.00
C GLN A 285 -15.12 15.88 2.63
N LEU A 286 -16.09 16.06 1.74
CA LEU A 286 -15.93 16.54 0.37
C LEU A 286 -16.94 17.65 0.09
N TRP A 287 -16.49 18.73 -0.52
CA TRP A 287 -17.32 19.88 -0.89
C TRP A 287 -17.07 20.30 -2.33
N GLU A 288 -18.07 20.93 -2.93
CA GLU A 288 -17.85 21.85 -4.05
C GLU A 288 -16.98 23.03 -3.58
N LYS A 289 -16.17 23.59 -4.47
CA LYS A 289 -15.39 24.80 -4.23
C LYS A 289 -16.10 26.00 -4.82
N LYS A 290 -16.29 27.04 -4.02
CA LYS A 290 -16.87 28.32 -4.46
C LYS A 290 -15.84 29.16 -5.23
N TYR A 291 -16.32 30.11 -6.03
CA TYR A 291 -15.48 31.08 -6.73
C TYR A 291 -14.61 31.94 -5.80
N ASP A 292 -15.05 32.17 -4.56
CA ASP A 292 -14.29 32.89 -3.52
C ASP A 292 -13.21 32.02 -2.83
N GLY A 293 -13.06 30.76 -3.27
CA GLY A 293 -12.12 29.79 -2.70
C GLY A 293 -12.62 29.07 -1.44
N GLY A 294 -13.83 29.37 -0.97
CA GLY A 294 -14.43 28.74 0.21
C GLY A 294 -15.15 27.42 -0.08
N LYS A 295 -15.53 26.73 1.00
CA LYS A 295 -16.37 25.52 0.93
C LYS A 295 -17.78 25.85 0.46
N GLY A 296 -18.20 25.16 -0.59
CA GLY A 296 -19.51 25.17 -1.21
C GLY A 296 -20.49 24.19 -0.58
N LYS A 297 -21.33 23.61 -1.42
CA LYS A 297 -22.24 22.53 -1.04
C LYS A 297 -21.41 21.31 -0.61
N MET A 298 -21.82 20.69 0.49
CA MET A 298 -21.25 19.41 0.95
C MET A 298 -21.73 18.28 0.04
N ILE A 299 -20.79 17.51 -0.49
CA ILE A 299 -21.03 16.34 -1.36
C ILE A 299 -21.02 15.07 -0.52
N LEU A 300 -20.07 14.96 0.42
CA LEU A 300 -19.89 13.78 1.27
C LEU A 300 -19.45 14.21 2.68
N ASP A 301 -20.03 13.60 3.71
CA ASP A 301 -19.53 13.60 5.09
C ASP A 301 -19.74 12.20 5.65
N ALA A 302 -18.67 11.43 5.68
CA ALA A 302 -18.71 10.02 6.00
C ALA A 302 -17.64 9.68 7.03
N THR A 303 -17.92 8.68 7.85
CA THR A 303 -17.01 8.19 8.89
C THR A 303 -16.74 6.71 8.73
N SER A 304 -15.62 6.25 9.27
CA SER A 304 -15.25 4.85 9.36
C SER A 304 -14.55 4.56 10.68
N ASN A 305 -14.60 3.31 11.13
CA ASN A 305 -13.79 2.78 12.22
C ASN A 305 -12.93 1.58 11.77
N MET A 306 -12.70 1.49 10.45
CA MET A 306 -11.97 0.43 9.74
C MET A 306 -10.95 1.01 8.75
N ALA A 307 -10.48 2.23 8.97
CA ALA A 307 -9.48 2.82 8.09
C ALA A 307 -8.13 2.12 8.27
N ALA A 308 -7.49 1.79 7.16
CA ALA A 308 -6.11 1.35 7.12
C ALA A 308 -5.19 2.58 7.18
N LEU A 309 -4.43 2.69 8.27
CA LEU A 309 -3.58 3.85 8.57
C LEU A 309 -2.14 3.41 8.72
N GLU A 310 -1.26 4.02 7.93
CA GLU A 310 0.13 3.61 7.82
C GLU A 310 1.07 4.81 7.99
N VAL A 311 2.19 4.56 8.67
CA VAL A 311 3.41 5.36 8.56
C VAL A 311 4.59 4.42 8.34
N GLY A 312 5.54 4.83 7.52
CA GLY A 312 6.75 4.05 7.36
C GLY A 312 7.96 4.85 6.95
N GLY A 313 9.06 4.13 6.87
CA GLY A 313 10.41 4.65 6.69
C GLY A 313 10.92 5.24 7.99
N GLY A 314 11.78 6.25 7.87
CA GLY A 314 12.32 6.97 9.01
C GLY A 314 13.84 7.08 9.00
N PRO A 315 14.41 7.52 10.13
CA PRO A 315 13.73 7.81 11.41
C PRO A 315 12.75 9.00 11.32
N TRP A 316 11.61 8.88 12.02
CA TRP A 316 10.69 9.99 12.25
C TRP A 316 11.04 10.68 13.58
N PHE A 317 11.63 11.87 13.54
CA PHE A 317 11.97 12.63 14.77
C PHE A 317 10.84 13.55 15.24
N ASN A 318 9.99 13.99 14.31
CA ASN A 318 8.85 14.87 14.54
C ASN A 318 7.69 14.45 13.62
N GLY A 319 6.49 14.96 13.93
CA GLY A 319 5.38 14.95 12.98
C GLY A 319 5.79 15.56 11.63
N TRP A 320 5.12 15.12 10.57
CA TRP A 320 5.38 15.56 9.21
C TRP A 320 4.24 16.45 8.72
N LYS A 321 4.53 17.74 8.59
CA LYS A 321 3.63 18.70 7.99
C LYS A 321 4.17 19.17 6.65
N GLY A 322 3.29 19.32 5.68
CA GLY A 322 3.69 19.82 4.37
C GLY A 322 2.51 20.09 3.46
N THR A 323 2.85 20.66 2.32
CA THR A 323 1.93 21.00 1.25
C THR A 323 2.66 20.76 -0.06
N THR A 324 1.99 20.16 -1.03
CA THR A 324 2.53 19.95 -2.38
C THR A 324 2.84 21.29 -3.03
N VAL A 325 4.05 21.45 -3.55
CA VAL A 325 4.45 22.65 -4.29
C VAL A 325 4.08 22.46 -5.76
N VAL A 326 3.32 23.39 -6.33
CA VAL A 326 3.11 23.46 -7.78
C VAL A 326 4.41 23.97 -8.38
N ASN A 327 5.15 23.11 -9.08
CA ASN A 327 6.41 23.52 -9.68
C ASN A 327 6.11 24.31 -10.97
N GLU A 328 6.21 25.64 -10.93
CA GLU A 328 5.91 26.51 -12.08
C GLU A 328 6.83 26.27 -13.29
N VAL A 329 8.05 25.75 -13.08
CA VAL A 329 8.98 25.37 -14.16
C VAL A 329 8.40 24.24 -15.02
N VAL A 330 7.53 23.39 -14.45
CA VAL A 330 6.86 22.29 -15.16
C VAL A 330 5.73 22.79 -16.06
N ASN A 331 5.08 23.91 -15.72
CA ASN A 331 3.97 24.46 -16.50
C ASN A 331 4.43 25.14 -17.81
N ASN A 332 5.66 25.64 -17.88
CA ASN A 332 6.19 26.33 -19.07
C ASN A 332 6.60 25.40 -20.23
N ILE A 333 6.56 24.08 -20.03
CA ILE A 333 6.87 23.07 -21.07
C ILE A 333 5.59 22.55 -21.74
N VAL A 334 4.41 22.81 -21.17
CA VAL A 334 3.13 22.35 -21.71
C VAL A 334 2.53 23.45 -22.59
N GLY A 335 3.00 23.56 -23.84
CA GLY A 335 2.42 24.54 -24.75
C GLY A 335 2.97 24.64 -26.17
N THR A 336 3.91 23.81 -26.62
CA THR A 336 4.39 23.88 -28.01
C THR A 336 4.59 22.49 -28.62
N PRO A 337 4.08 22.23 -29.84
CA PRO A 337 4.40 21.02 -30.57
C PRO A 337 5.81 21.18 -31.13
N ILE A 338 6.78 20.47 -30.57
CA ILE A 338 8.09 20.29 -31.20
C ILE A 338 8.27 18.80 -31.43
N ASP A 339 8.16 18.45 -32.70
CA ASP A 339 8.65 17.21 -33.30
C ASP A 339 10.17 17.36 -33.49
N VAL A 340 10.98 16.63 -32.74
CA VAL A 340 12.27 16.11 -33.22
C VAL A 340 12.70 14.91 -32.36
N GLU A 341 13.05 13.82 -33.04
CA GLU A 341 13.96 12.80 -32.53
C GLU A 341 15.26 13.44 -31.99
N SER A 342 15.79 12.86 -30.90
CA SER A 342 17.06 13.17 -30.24
C SER A 342 17.04 14.22 -29.11
N LEU A 343 17.78 13.83 -28.05
CA LEU A 343 18.17 14.57 -26.83
C LEU A 343 17.23 14.48 -25.61
N LEU A 344 17.63 13.54 -24.73
CA LEU A 344 17.38 13.41 -23.30
C LEU A 344 16.00 12.85 -22.87
N PRO A 345 15.95 11.75 -22.08
CA PRO A 345 14.70 11.22 -21.55
C PRO A 345 14.22 12.12 -20.40
N ILE A 346 13.33 13.06 -20.71
CA ILE A 346 12.52 13.76 -19.71
C ILE A 346 11.61 12.71 -19.06
N PRO A 347 11.62 12.52 -17.73
CA PRO A 347 10.75 11.54 -17.10
C PRO A 347 9.29 11.99 -17.24
N PHE A 348 8.47 11.09 -17.78
CA PHE A 348 7.01 11.18 -17.89
C PHE A 348 6.38 11.75 -16.60
N LEU A 349 5.89 13.00 -16.67
CA LEU A 349 5.32 13.75 -15.55
C LEU A 349 3.88 13.38 -15.19
N LYS A 350 3.29 12.45 -15.95
CA LYS A 350 2.12 11.65 -15.54
C LYS A 350 2.56 10.20 -15.62
N PRO A 351 2.53 9.40 -14.53
CA PRO A 351 2.73 7.96 -14.66
C PRO A 351 1.71 7.44 -15.68
N PRO A 352 2.12 6.70 -16.73
CA PRO A 352 1.16 6.15 -17.68
C PRO A 352 0.23 5.19 -16.93
N GLY A 353 -1.00 5.61 -16.63
CA GLY A 353 -1.93 4.80 -15.84
C GLY A 353 -2.77 5.49 -14.75
N LEU A 354 -2.64 6.81 -14.56
CA LEU A 354 -3.62 7.61 -13.80
C LEU A 354 -4.62 8.29 -14.74
#